data_AF-A0A3A4SBE8-F1
#
_entry.id   AF-A0A3A4SBE8-F1
#
_cell.length_a   1.000
_cell.length_b   1.000
_cell.length_c   1.000
_cell.angle_alpha   90.00
_cell.angle_beta   90.00
_cell.angle_gamma   90.00
#
_symmetry.space_group_name_H-M   'P 1'
#
loop_
_entity.id
_entity.type
_entity.pdbx_description
1 polymer ?
#
loop_
_entity_poly.entity_id
_entity_poly.type
_entity_poly.pdbx_seq_one_letter_code
_entity_poly.pdbx_strand_id
1 'polypeptide(L)'
;MNCNLKKLKSLLVLMLVLAFSISGCASRLTAAGPLVSRLENGKTSVGEVVNYKYSGSVRGNVGFLDKTPMCAKVIEKVRVAKKEPRGFSIILAEIVVFGLGFYDMTRTRAVVEDSKITVPLAKFESSETVLCGEKRPAANEDIVIFVRPAIVGGDKPKSYIRQASTDENGVIDFNKLFPGETRILNLNVWLASDESRAVSFQFKPGL
;
A
#
# COMPACT_ATOMS: atom_id res chain seq x y z
N MET A 1 -63.07 -32.68 30.21
CA MET A 1 -61.68 -33.19 30.12
C MET A 1 -60.89 -32.80 28.85
N ASN A 2 -61.40 -31.97 27.92
CA ASN A 2 -60.71 -31.65 26.66
C ASN A 2 -59.71 -30.46 26.71
N CYS A 3 -59.67 -29.69 27.81
CA CYS A 3 -58.82 -28.49 27.88
C CYS A 3 -57.34 -28.82 28.15
N ASN A 4 -57.04 -29.88 28.93
CA ASN A 4 -55.66 -30.30 29.22
C ASN A 4 -54.97 -30.96 28.03
N LEU A 5 -55.71 -31.67 27.15
CA LEU A 5 -55.12 -32.31 25.98
C LEU A 5 -54.69 -31.30 24.91
N LYS A 6 -55.43 -30.19 24.73
CA LYS A 6 -55.03 -29.11 23.82
C LYS A 6 -53.78 -28.36 24.30
N LYS A 7 -53.70 -28.06 25.60
CA LYS A 7 -52.51 -27.44 26.21
C LYS A 7 -51.28 -28.34 26.09
N LEU A 8 -51.43 -29.65 26.33
CA LEU A 8 -50.33 -30.61 26.19
C LEU A 8 -49.81 -30.70 24.75
N LYS A 9 -50.70 -30.76 23.75
CA LYS A 9 -50.31 -30.76 22.33
C LYS A 9 -49.62 -29.47 21.93
N SER A 10 -50.11 -28.32 22.38
CA SER A 10 -49.48 -27.01 22.11
C SER A 10 -48.08 -26.91 22.73
N LEU A 11 -47.90 -27.42 23.95
CA LEU A 11 -46.60 -27.44 24.62
C LEU A 11 -45.59 -28.37 23.92
N LEU A 12 -46.05 -29.54 23.46
CA LEU A 12 -45.22 -30.50 22.74
C LEU A 12 -44.74 -29.95 21.39
N VAL A 13 -45.64 -29.27 20.65
CA VAL A 13 -45.29 -28.59 19.40
C VAL A 13 -44.29 -27.46 19.65
N LEU A 14 -44.49 -26.65 20.70
CA LEU A 14 -43.56 -25.59 21.06
C LEU A 14 -42.17 -26.13 21.43
N MET A 15 -42.10 -27.23 22.20
CA MET A 15 -40.83 -27.88 22.56
C MET A 15 -40.12 -28.49 21.35
N LEU A 16 -40.86 -29.08 20.40
CA LEU A 16 -40.30 -29.58 19.14
C LEU A 16 -39.75 -28.44 18.27
N VAL A 17 -40.48 -27.33 18.16
CA VAL A 17 -40.02 -26.14 17.43
C VAL A 17 -38.77 -25.55 18.10
N LEU A 18 -38.76 -25.40 19.43
CA LEU A 18 -37.60 -24.92 20.17
C LEU A 18 -36.40 -25.85 20.03
N ALA A 19 -36.58 -27.17 20.11
CA ALA A 19 -35.50 -28.14 19.89
C ALA A 19 -34.93 -28.06 18.48
N PHE A 20 -35.77 -27.81 17.47
CA PHE A 20 -35.34 -27.60 16.09
C PHE A 20 -34.61 -26.26 15.92
N SER A 21 -35.08 -25.20 16.55
CA SER A 21 -34.45 -23.87 16.55
C SER A 21 -33.12 -23.82 17.29
N ILE A 22 -32.90 -24.66 18.31
CA ILE A 22 -31.62 -24.76 19.02
C ILE A 22 -30.62 -25.66 18.25
N SER A 23 -31.08 -26.45 17.28
CA SER A 23 -30.26 -27.48 16.62
C SER A 23 -29.15 -26.98 15.68
N GLY A 24 -28.99 -25.65 15.54
CA GLY A 24 -27.84 -25.05 14.88
C GLY A 24 -27.74 -25.37 13.38
N CYS A 25 -28.90 -25.40 12.70
CA CYS A 25 -29.03 -25.79 11.30
C CYS A 25 -28.10 -24.98 10.39
N ALA A 26 -27.96 -23.67 10.64
CA ALA A 26 -27.10 -22.80 9.85
C ALA A 26 -25.61 -23.13 10.03
N SER A 27 -25.20 -23.46 11.26
CA SER A 27 -23.85 -23.90 11.57
C SER A 27 -23.52 -25.24 10.89
N ARG A 28 -24.45 -26.20 10.90
CA ARG A 28 -24.27 -27.51 10.23
C ARG A 28 -24.20 -27.39 8.71
N LEU A 29 -25.05 -26.56 8.11
CA LEU A 29 -25.01 -26.30 6.67
C LEU A 29 -23.68 -25.66 6.24
N THR A 30 -23.17 -24.73 7.05
CA THR A 30 -21.86 -24.14 6.82
C THR A 30 -20.74 -25.18 6.98
N ALA A 31 -20.81 -26.03 8.01
CA ALA A 31 -19.84 -27.09 8.24
C ALA A 31 -19.85 -28.19 7.16
N ALA A 32 -20.99 -28.53 6.58
CA ALA A 32 -21.09 -29.50 5.49
C ALA A 32 -20.69 -28.93 4.12
N GLY A 33 -20.63 -27.59 3.98
CA GLY A 33 -20.25 -26.93 2.75
C GLY A 33 -18.80 -27.21 2.32
N PRO A 34 -18.50 -27.21 1.01
CA PRO A 34 -17.14 -27.37 0.51
C PRO A 34 -16.27 -26.16 0.88
N LEU A 35 -14.95 -26.37 0.90
CA LEU A 35 -13.99 -25.28 0.98
C LEU A 35 -13.95 -24.52 -0.35
N VAL A 36 -14.02 -23.20 -0.28
CA VAL A 36 -13.86 -22.33 -1.46
C VAL A 36 -12.49 -21.69 -1.39
N SER A 37 -11.68 -21.95 -2.42
CA SER A 37 -10.34 -21.37 -2.54
C SER A 37 -10.38 -20.03 -3.26
N ARG A 38 -9.75 -19.02 -2.68
CA ARG A 38 -9.51 -17.71 -3.33
C ARG A 38 -8.03 -17.37 -3.25
N LEU A 39 -7.55 -16.64 -4.24
CA LEU A 39 -6.21 -16.08 -4.24
C LEU A 39 -6.25 -14.73 -3.54
N GLU A 40 -5.48 -14.60 -2.47
CA GLU A 40 -5.35 -13.35 -1.72
C GLU A 40 -3.87 -12.92 -1.71
N ASN A 41 -3.66 -11.61 -1.56
CA ASN A 41 -2.31 -11.09 -1.34
C ASN A 41 -1.92 -11.41 0.10
N GLY A 42 -0.84 -12.17 0.27
CA GLY A 42 -0.24 -12.50 1.55
C GLY A 42 0.68 -11.39 2.03
N LYS A 43 1.80 -11.77 2.64
CA LYS A 43 2.75 -10.80 3.17
C LYS A 43 3.44 -10.03 2.05
N THR A 44 3.61 -8.73 2.24
CA THR A 44 4.44 -7.89 1.40
C THR A 44 5.84 -7.83 1.99
N SER A 45 6.84 -8.10 1.16
CA SER A 45 8.26 -7.99 1.50
C SER A 45 8.97 -7.06 0.53
N VAL A 46 10.13 -6.59 0.95
CA VAL A 46 10.99 -5.72 0.13
C VAL A 46 11.97 -6.60 -0.63
N GLY A 47 12.01 -6.45 -1.96
CA GLY A 47 12.93 -7.14 -2.85
C GLY A 47 14.23 -6.37 -3.06
N GLU A 48 14.86 -6.60 -4.21
CA GLU A 48 16.13 -5.96 -4.58
C GLU A 48 15.96 -4.47 -4.93
N VAL A 49 17.07 -3.73 -4.82
CA VAL A 49 17.14 -2.32 -5.20
C VAL A 49 17.06 -2.23 -6.72
N VAL A 50 16.00 -1.59 -7.21
CA VAL A 50 15.79 -1.40 -8.65
C VAL A 50 16.25 -0.02 -9.08
N ASN A 51 15.94 1.00 -8.28
CA ASN A 51 16.12 2.40 -8.65
C ASN A 51 16.50 3.27 -7.44
N TYR A 52 16.85 4.52 -7.69
CA TYR A 52 17.13 5.52 -6.66
C TYR A 52 16.25 6.75 -6.84
N LYS A 53 15.52 7.15 -5.81
CA LYS A 53 14.83 8.42 -5.81
C LYS A 53 15.81 9.52 -5.41
N TYR A 54 15.98 10.51 -6.28
CA TYR A 54 16.80 11.68 -6.00
C TYR A 54 15.93 12.79 -5.41
N SER A 55 16.48 13.48 -4.44
CA SER A 55 15.90 14.69 -3.85
C SER A 55 17.02 15.67 -3.60
N GLY A 56 16.73 16.96 -3.63
CA GLY A 56 17.73 17.92 -3.25
C GLY A 56 17.14 19.11 -2.54
N SER A 57 18.04 19.91 -1.98
CA SER A 57 17.73 21.20 -1.38
C SER A 57 18.87 22.17 -1.65
N VAL A 58 18.57 23.46 -1.65
CA VAL A 58 19.60 24.51 -1.75
C VAL A 58 19.64 25.27 -0.43
N ARG A 59 20.84 25.49 0.10
CA ARG A 59 21.08 26.38 1.24
C ARG A 59 22.15 27.38 0.86
N GLY A 60 21.75 28.64 0.71
CA GLY A 60 22.64 29.70 0.20
C GLY A 60 23.17 29.34 -1.19
N ASN A 61 24.48 29.26 -1.31
CA ASN A 61 25.15 28.96 -2.59
C ASN A 61 25.44 27.48 -2.84
N VAL A 62 24.97 26.61 -1.94
CA VAL A 62 25.31 25.19 -1.95
C VAL A 62 24.06 24.36 -2.21
N GLY A 63 24.12 23.51 -3.24
CA GLY A 63 23.13 22.48 -3.52
C GLY A 63 23.48 21.17 -2.81
N PHE A 64 22.50 20.56 -2.17
CA PHE A 64 22.60 19.21 -1.60
C PHE A 64 21.77 18.27 -2.44
N LEU A 65 22.38 17.19 -2.92
CA LEU A 65 21.73 16.12 -3.65
C LEU A 65 21.82 14.84 -2.83
N ASP A 66 20.66 14.27 -2.57
CA ASP A 66 20.51 13.04 -1.82
C ASP A 66 19.82 11.98 -2.68
N LYS A 67 20.21 10.73 -2.49
CA LYS A 67 19.59 9.55 -3.10
C LYS A 67 19.01 8.63 -2.04
N THR A 68 17.84 8.09 -2.31
CA THR A 68 17.19 7.08 -1.48
C THR A 68 16.90 5.83 -2.32
N PRO A 69 17.31 4.63 -1.89
CA PRO A 69 17.08 3.41 -2.65
C PRO A 69 15.58 3.06 -2.69
N MET A 70 15.13 2.68 -3.87
CA MET A 70 13.79 2.19 -4.18
C MET A 70 13.91 0.72 -4.58
N CYS A 71 13.21 -0.15 -3.86
CA CYS A 71 13.23 -1.59 -4.09
C CYS A 71 11.92 -2.07 -4.71
N ALA A 72 11.99 -3.19 -5.43
CA ALA A 72 10.80 -3.87 -5.93
C ALA A 72 9.94 -4.36 -4.74
N LYS A 73 8.63 -4.09 -4.79
CA LYS A 73 7.70 -4.64 -3.79
C LYS A 73 7.41 -6.09 -4.15
N VAL A 74 7.81 -7.02 -3.30
CA VAL A 74 7.56 -8.45 -3.50
C VAL A 74 6.29 -8.84 -2.75
N ILE A 75 5.28 -9.30 -3.47
CA ILE A 75 4.00 -9.73 -2.91
C ILE A 75 3.95 -11.26 -2.93
N GLU A 76 3.76 -11.86 -1.77
CA GLU A 76 3.46 -13.28 -1.66
C GLU A 76 2.00 -13.52 -2.06
N LYS A 77 1.74 -14.42 -3.02
CA LYS A 77 0.38 -14.88 -3.30
C LYS A 77 0.08 -16.08 -2.42
N VAL A 78 -0.98 -15.97 -1.62
CA VAL A 78 -1.46 -17.06 -0.78
C VAL A 78 -2.79 -17.57 -1.30
N ARG A 79 -2.95 -18.88 -1.35
CA ARG A 79 -4.25 -19.52 -1.58
C ARG A 79 -4.92 -19.65 -0.23
N VAL A 80 -6.03 -18.95 -0.03
CA VAL A 80 -6.86 -19.05 1.17
C VAL A 80 -8.08 -19.88 0.82
N ALA A 81 -8.17 -21.06 1.42
CA ALA A 81 -9.36 -21.90 1.35
C ALA A 81 -10.15 -21.73 2.64
N LYS A 82 -11.43 -21.33 2.54
CA LYS A 82 -12.33 -21.20 3.69
C LYS A 82 -13.74 -21.66 3.32
N LYS A 83 -14.52 -22.08 4.32
CA LYS A 83 -15.94 -22.40 4.10
C LYS A 83 -16.73 -21.11 3.83
N GLU A 84 -17.76 -21.22 2.99
CA GLU A 84 -18.71 -20.11 2.79
C GLU A 84 -19.82 -20.18 3.84
N PRO A 85 -20.24 -19.03 4.40
CA PRO A 85 -21.31 -18.98 5.40
C PRO A 85 -22.68 -19.15 4.73
N ARG A 86 -22.94 -20.32 4.16
CA ARG A 86 -24.19 -20.62 3.43
C ARG A 86 -25.43 -20.60 4.33
N GLY A 87 -25.26 -20.84 5.63
CA GLY A 87 -26.34 -20.76 6.61
C GLY A 87 -26.80 -19.33 6.94
N PHE A 88 -26.10 -18.29 6.47
CA PHE A 88 -26.33 -16.92 6.93
C PHE A 88 -27.71 -16.34 6.54
N SER A 89 -28.29 -16.79 5.42
CA SER A 89 -29.65 -16.40 5.02
C SER A 89 -30.72 -16.93 5.98
N ILE A 90 -30.53 -18.14 6.51
CA ILE A 90 -31.42 -18.76 7.50
C ILE A 90 -31.28 -18.04 8.85
N ILE A 91 -30.05 -17.67 9.22
CA ILE A 91 -29.76 -16.91 10.44
C ILE A 91 -30.51 -15.57 10.46
N LEU A 92 -30.56 -14.84 9.35
CA LEU A 92 -31.28 -13.56 9.27
C LEU A 92 -32.78 -13.73 9.55
N ALA A 93 -33.39 -14.79 9.02
CA ALA A 93 -34.79 -15.10 9.30
C ALA A 93 -35.00 -15.48 10.79
N GLU A 94 -34.08 -16.26 11.38
CA GLU A 94 -34.15 -16.65 12.79
C GLU A 94 -33.94 -15.49 13.76
N ILE A 95 -33.08 -14.51 13.44
CA ILE A 95 -32.88 -13.31 14.26
C ILE A 95 -34.20 -12.53 14.37
N VAL A 96 -34.91 -12.32 13.25
CA VAL A 96 -36.14 -11.53 13.22
C VAL A 96 -37.29 -12.23 13.97
N VAL A 97 -37.39 -13.55 13.87
CA VAL A 97 -38.54 -14.29 14.42
C VAL A 97 -38.31 -14.72 15.88
N PHE A 98 -37.09 -15.15 16.24
CA PHE A 98 -36.84 -15.82 17.52
C PHE A 98 -35.79 -15.15 18.41
N GLY A 99 -35.03 -14.15 17.90
CA GLY A 99 -33.96 -13.48 18.65
C GLY A 99 -32.74 -14.35 18.99
N LEU A 100 -32.79 -15.66 18.68
CA LEU A 100 -31.74 -16.65 18.98
C LEU A 100 -30.64 -16.73 17.91
N GLY A 101 -30.84 -16.11 16.74
CA GLY A 101 -29.91 -16.26 15.61
C GLY A 101 -28.50 -15.67 15.84
N PHE A 102 -28.30 -14.84 16.87
CA PHE A 102 -26.96 -14.36 17.25
C PHE A 102 -26.02 -15.49 17.66
N TYR A 103 -26.52 -16.49 18.39
CA TYR A 103 -25.69 -17.62 18.80
C TYR A 103 -25.22 -18.42 17.58
N ASP A 104 -26.14 -18.72 16.66
CA ASP A 104 -25.83 -19.49 15.45
C ASP A 104 -24.95 -18.71 14.47
N MET A 105 -25.04 -17.37 14.47
CA MET A 105 -24.14 -16.47 13.76
C MET A 105 -22.70 -16.57 14.26
N THR A 106 -22.48 -16.53 15.57
CA THR A 106 -21.13 -16.65 16.15
C THR A 106 -20.52 -18.01 15.85
N ARG A 107 -21.30 -19.09 15.97
CA ARG A 107 -20.85 -20.46 15.68
C ARG A 107 -20.55 -20.67 14.20
N THR A 108 -21.39 -20.12 13.31
CA THR A 108 -21.13 -20.13 11.86
C THR A 108 -19.82 -19.42 11.51
N ARG A 109 -19.55 -18.26 12.14
CA ARG A 109 -18.28 -17.54 11.96
C ARG A 109 -17.08 -18.33 12.47
N ALA A 110 -17.21 -18.96 13.65
CA ALA A 110 -16.16 -19.82 14.19
C ALA A 110 -15.84 -20.97 13.23
N VAL A 111 -16.84 -21.66 12.68
CA VAL A 111 -16.61 -22.73 11.67
C VAL A 111 -15.91 -22.20 10.42
N VAL A 112 -16.25 -21.00 9.94
CA VAL A 112 -15.59 -20.40 8.77
C VAL A 112 -14.13 -20.10 9.07
N GLU A 113 -13.83 -19.46 10.21
CA GLU A 113 -12.47 -19.13 10.61
C GLU A 113 -11.62 -20.37 10.94
N ASP A 114 -12.17 -21.33 11.68
CA ASP A 114 -11.49 -22.60 12.01
C ASP A 114 -11.21 -23.43 10.75
N SER A 115 -12.02 -23.29 9.70
CA SER A 115 -11.81 -23.98 8.43
C SER A 115 -10.78 -23.33 7.51
N LYS A 116 -10.23 -22.18 7.90
CA LYS A 116 -9.33 -21.40 7.06
C LYS A 116 -7.98 -22.10 6.92
N ILE A 117 -7.65 -22.48 5.70
CA ILE A 117 -6.35 -23.05 5.33
C ILE A 117 -5.65 -22.06 4.41
N THR A 118 -4.45 -21.64 4.79
CA THR A 118 -3.61 -20.74 4.00
C THR A 118 -2.40 -21.49 3.47
N VAL A 119 -2.28 -21.60 2.14
CA VAL A 119 -1.12 -22.23 1.49
C VAL A 119 -0.33 -21.15 0.74
N PRO A 120 0.96 -20.92 1.09
CA PRO A 120 1.81 -20.02 0.32
C PRO A 120 2.08 -20.64 -1.06
N LEU A 121 1.90 -19.87 -2.13
CA LEU A 121 2.15 -20.34 -3.50
C LEU A 121 3.53 -19.90 -3.98
N ALA A 122 3.68 -18.60 -4.25
CA ALA A 122 4.90 -18.02 -4.79
C ALA A 122 4.96 -16.52 -4.48
N LYS A 123 6.18 -15.99 -4.50
CA LYS A 123 6.47 -14.56 -4.37
C LYS A 123 6.61 -13.96 -5.77
N PHE A 124 5.94 -12.84 -6.00
CA PHE A 124 5.98 -12.13 -7.27
C PHE A 124 6.47 -10.70 -7.05
N GLU A 125 7.31 -10.22 -7.96
CA GLU A 125 7.69 -8.81 -8.01
C GLU A 125 6.52 -8.00 -8.57
N SER A 126 6.07 -7.02 -7.81
CA SER A 126 5.10 -6.04 -8.25
C SER A 126 5.80 -4.95 -9.07
N SER A 127 5.06 -4.32 -9.98
CA SER A 127 5.51 -3.10 -10.67
C SER A 127 5.64 -1.89 -9.74
N GLU A 128 5.11 -1.98 -8.52
CA GLU A 128 5.25 -0.94 -7.50
C GLU A 128 6.64 -1.00 -6.86
N THR A 129 7.26 0.17 -6.70
CA THR A 129 8.52 0.32 -5.96
C THR A 129 8.27 1.01 -4.62
N VAL A 130 9.01 0.60 -3.59
CA VAL A 130 8.91 1.13 -2.23
C VAL A 130 10.27 1.59 -1.73
N LEU A 131 10.27 2.58 -0.84
CA LEU A 131 11.49 3.04 -0.16
C LEU A 131 12.01 1.91 0.74
N CYS A 132 13.26 1.51 0.57
CA CYS A 132 13.82 0.33 1.25
C CYS A 132 15.07 0.60 2.08
N GLY A 133 15.54 1.85 2.12
CA GLY A 133 16.73 2.20 2.87
C GLY A 133 16.78 3.67 3.22
N GLU A 134 17.82 4.02 3.96
CA GLU A 134 18.03 5.39 4.41
C GLU A 134 18.43 6.31 3.27
N LYS A 135 18.09 7.58 3.45
CA LYS A 135 18.50 8.67 2.58
C LYS A 135 20.01 8.89 2.75
N ARG A 136 20.75 8.85 1.65
CA ARG A 136 22.21 9.02 1.63
C ARG A 136 22.61 10.14 0.67
N PRO A 137 23.76 10.79 0.88
CA PRO A 137 24.28 11.76 -0.08
C PRO A 137 24.53 11.09 -1.43
N ALA A 138 24.18 11.78 -2.51
CA ALA A 138 24.45 11.35 -3.87
C ALA A 138 25.92 11.68 -4.24
N ALA A 139 26.85 10.94 -3.65
CA ALA A 139 28.29 11.16 -3.78
C ALA A 139 28.84 10.80 -5.17
N ASN A 140 29.72 11.64 -5.73
CA ASN A 140 30.46 11.38 -6.98
C ASN A 140 29.55 11.04 -8.18
N GLU A 141 28.38 11.67 -8.27
CA GLU A 141 27.43 11.48 -9.36
C GLU A 141 27.63 12.60 -10.39
N ASP A 142 27.70 12.21 -11.67
CA ASP A 142 27.70 13.17 -12.76
C ASP A 142 26.29 13.67 -13.04
N ILE A 143 26.15 15.00 -13.04
CA ILE A 143 24.87 15.68 -13.20
C ILE A 143 24.91 16.68 -14.34
N VAL A 144 23.75 16.83 -14.98
CA VAL A 144 23.50 17.79 -16.05
C VAL A 144 22.53 18.84 -15.53
N ILE A 145 22.97 20.09 -15.49
CA ILE A 145 22.22 21.23 -14.97
C ILE A 145 21.70 22.05 -16.14
N PHE A 146 20.39 22.03 -16.33
CA PHE A 146 19.70 22.91 -17.27
C PHE A 146 19.37 24.24 -16.57
N VAL A 147 19.96 25.32 -17.06
CA VAL A 147 19.86 26.65 -16.47
C VAL A 147 18.86 27.48 -17.24
N ARG A 148 17.83 27.97 -16.56
CA ARG A 148 16.90 29.01 -17.04
C ARG A 148 17.08 30.27 -16.21
N PRO A 149 17.77 31.29 -16.72
CA PRO A 149 17.86 32.55 -16.02
C PRO A 149 16.49 33.24 -15.98
N ALA A 150 16.20 33.96 -14.89
CA ALA A 150 14.96 34.72 -14.75
C ALA A 150 14.91 35.88 -15.78
N ILE A 151 13.70 36.19 -16.25
CA ILE A 151 13.45 37.32 -17.15
C ILE A 151 13.58 38.61 -16.33
N VAL A 152 14.49 39.49 -16.72
CA VAL A 152 14.68 40.81 -16.11
C VAL A 152 14.57 41.85 -17.21
N GLY A 153 13.63 42.79 -17.09
CA GLY A 153 13.49 43.89 -18.04
C GLY A 153 12.93 43.53 -19.43
N GLY A 154 12.30 42.37 -19.59
CA GLY A 154 11.67 41.94 -20.85
C GLY A 154 12.58 41.12 -21.79
N ASP A 155 13.88 41.11 -21.54
CA ASP A 155 14.82 40.25 -22.26
C ASP A 155 14.72 38.80 -21.75
N LYS A 156 14.52 37.86 -22.68
CA LYS A 156 14.54 36.42 -22.42
C LYS A 156 15.95 35.87 -22.67
N PRO A 157 16.79 35.74 -21.63
CA PRO A 157 18.12 35.17 -21.80
C PRO A 157 18.02 33.72 -22.29
N LYS A 158 18.96 33.33 -23.16
CA LYS A 158 19.03 31.95 -23.68
C LYS A 158 19.33 30.99 -22.53
N SER A 159 18.55 29.90 -22.45
CA SER A 159 18.86 28.78 -21.55
C SER A 159 20.11 28.05 -22.03
N TYR A 160 20.89 27.53 -21.09
CA TYR A 160 22.10 26.76 -21.40
C TYR A 160 22.24 25.58 -20.45
N ILE A 161 23.09 24.62 -20.83
CA ILE A 161 23.33 23.39 -20.06
C ILE A 161 24.76 23.43 -19.52
N ARG A 162 24.94 22.98 -18.28
CA ARG A 162 26.26 22.75 -17.66
C ARG A 162 26.32 21.33 -17.11
N GLN A 163 27.50 20.74 -17.17
CA GLN A 163 27.77 19.46 -16.52
C GLN A 163 28.61 19.72 -15.27
N ALA A 164 28.34 18.98 -14.22
CA ALA A 164 29.06 19.04 -12.96
C ALA A 164 29.07 17.64 -12.32
N SER A 165 29.96 17.42 -11.37
CA SER A 165 29.92 16.25 -10.49
C SER A 165 29.64 16.69 -9.07
N THR A 166 28.94 15.85 -8.31
CA THR A 166 28.74 16.05 -6.88
C THR A 166 29.97 15.61 -6.09
N ASP A 167 30.25 16.29 -4.99
CA ASP A 167 31.31 15.91 -4.06
C ASP A 167 30.94 14.64 -3.25
N GLU A 168 31.86 14.12 -2.43
CA GLU A 168 31.65 12.94 -1.57
C GLU A 168 30.43 13.07 -0.64
N ASN A 169 30.06 14.31 -0.30
CA ASN A 169 28.90 14.63 0.53
C ASN A 169 27.62 14.88 -0.28
N GLY A 170 27.61 14.63 -1.59
CA GLY A 170 26.48 14.95 -2.47
C GLY A 170 26.28 16.45 -2.65
N VAL A 171 27.35 17.24 -2.46
CA VAL A 171 27.30 18.70 -2.44
C VAL A 171 27.74 19.27 -3.79
N ILE A 172 27.05 20.33 -4.22
CA ILE A 172 27.33 21.08 -5.44
C ILE A 172 27.54 22.55 -5.06
N ASP A 173 28.71 23.09 -5.39
CA ASP A 173 29.01 24.51 -5.18
C ASP A 173 28.63 25.31 -6.42
N PHE A 174 27.51 26.04 -6.35
CA PHE A 174 27.01 26.81 -7.49
C PHE A 174 27.87 28.04 -7.79
N ASN A 175 28.63 28.58 -6.82
CA ASN A 175 29.51 29.72 -7.07
C ASN A 175 30.68 29.35 -7.98
N LYS A 176 31.19 28.11 -7.85
CA LYS A 176 32.22 27.58 -8.75
C LYS A 176 31.67 27.33 -10.16
N LEU A 177 30.42 26.91 -10.27
CA LEU A 177 29.78 26.59 -11.55
C LEU A 177 29.32 27.82 -12.33
N PHE A 178 28.91 28.88 -11.63
CA PHE A 178 28.38 30.12 -12.21
C PHE A 178 29.15 31.34 -11.71
N PRO A 179 30.46 31.47 -12.03
CA PRO A 179 31.25 32.60 -11.59
C PRO A 179 30.72 33.91 -12.21
N GLY A 180 30.41 34.88 -11.35
CA GLY A 180 29.99 36.22 -11.78
C GLY A 180 28.52 36.36 -12.21
N GLU A 181 27.70 35.32 -12.03
CA GLU A 181 26.26 35.45 -12.27
C GLU A 181 25.62 36.22 -11.10
N THR A 182 24.85 37.26 -11.41
CA THR A 182 24.12 38.08 -10.42
C THR A 182 22.61 37.90 -10.50
N ARG A 183 22.14 37.09 -11.46
CA ARG A 183 20.72 36.87 -11.74
C ARG A 183 20.21 35.64 -11.00
N ILE A 184 18.90 35.63 -10.75
CA ILE A 184 18.21 34.45 -10.21
C ILE A 184 18.16 33.38 -11.31
N LEU A 185 18.64 32.18 -11.00
CA LEU A 185 18.64 31.05 -11.91
C LEU A 185 17.65 29.99 -11.44
N ASN A 186 16.81 29.52 -12.36
CA ASN A 186 16.04 28.29 -12.16
C ASN A 186 16.86 27.14 -12.75
N LEU A 187 17.31 26.24 -11.89
CA LEU A 187 18.17 25.12 -12.23
C LEU A 187 17.32 23.86 -12.23
N ASN A 188 17.32 23.11 -13.34
CA ASN A 188 16.82 21.75 -13.35
C ASN A 188 18.01 20.82 -13.46
N VAL A 189 18.20 19.97 -12.46
CA VAL A 189 19.34 19.05 -12.38
C VAL A 189 18.85 17.65 -12.75
N TRP A 190 19.52 17.05 -13.72
CA TRP A 190 19.33 15.68 -14.19
C TRP A 190 20.57 14.86 -13.85
N LEU A 191 20.41 13.55 -13.66
CA LEU A 191 21.57 12.66 -13.64
C LEU A 191 22.04 12.43 -15.08
N ALA A 192 23.36 12.39 -15.29
CA ALA A 192 23.92 12.07 -16.61
C ALA A 192 23.58 10.63 -17.05
N SER A 193 23.36 9.72 -16.09
CA SER A 193 23.01 8.32 -16.39
C SER A 193 21.52 8.09 -16.70
N ASP A 194 20.63 8.99 -16.27
CA ASP A 194 19.17 8.82 -16.40
C ASP A 194 18.49 10.20 -16.49
N GLU A 195 18.15 10.59 -17.72
CA GLU A 195 17.54 11.89 -18.04
C GLU A 195 16.13 12.07 -17.46
N SER A 196 15.50 11.00 -16.95
CA SER A 196 14.12 11.04 -16.45
C SER A 196 13.97 11.67 -15.07
N ARG A 197 15.05 11.86 -14.31
CA ARG A 197 15.01 12.30 -12.91
C ARG A 197 15.47 13.74 -12.78
N ALA A 198 14.50 14.66 -12.72
CA ALA A 198 14.75 16.08 -12.55
C ALA A 198 14.51 16.55 -11.11
N VAL A 199 15.50 17.22 -10.51
CA VAL A 199 15.31 18.03 -9.31
C VAL A 199 15.42 19.50 -9.70
N SER A 200 14.40 20.30 -9.38
CA SER A 200 14.40 21.73 -9.67
C SER A 200 14.81 22.54 -8.45
N PHE A 201 15.64 23.54 -8.67
CA PHE A 201 16.13 24.47 -7.67
C PHE A 201 16.00 25.90 -8.15
N GLN A 202 15.84 26.82 -7.21
CA GLN A 202 15.98 28.24 -7.46
C GLN A 202 17.26 28.72 -6.76
N PHE A 203 18.22 29.17 -7.54
CA PHE A 203 19.50 29.69 -7.05
C PHE A 203 19.49 31.23 -7.12
N LYS A 204 19.89 31.86 -6.01
CA LYS A 204 20.04 33.32 -5.90
C LYS A 204 21.49 33.62 -5.49
N PRO A 205 22.35 34.01 -6.43
CA PRO A 205 23.74 34.34 -6.10
C PRO A 205 23.79 35.60 -5.22
N GLY A 206 24.58 35.54 -4.13
CA GLY A 206 24.94 36.72 -3.34
C GLY A 206 23.99 37.13 -2.19
N LEU A 207 23.19 36.20 -1.66
CA LEU A 207 22.48 36.36 -0.38
C LEU A 207 23.19 35.63 0.77
#